data_AF-A0A6M0T635-F1
#
_entry.id   AF-A0A6M0T635-F1
#
_cell.length_a   1.000
_cell.length_b   1.000
_cell.length_c   1.000
_cell.angle_alpha   90.00
_cell.angle_beta   90.00
_cell.angle_gamma   90.00
#
_symmetry.space_group_name_H-M   'P 1'
#
loop_
_entity.id
_entity.type
_entity.pdbx_description
1 polymer ?
#
loop_
_entity_poly.entity_id
_entity_poly.type
_entity_poly.pdbx_seq_one_letter_code
_entity_poly.pdbx_strand_id
1 'polypeptide(L)'
;MFGYVTPCKMELKIKEYEKFRAYYCGLCKTIKKDYGELPRITINYDMTFLGILLDSLEDNKNTFTKVHCIIHPIKKKVIITNNEALKYASFFNVALSYYKLLDNIEDDNSIKSNISSKFLKKYIHKDNNLFEKHIHTVDNSLKNLYNCEKNYKGKNIDEISHHFAHLTGYILSSYKDFSFKDSLYWLGYNLGKWIYIIDAFDDLEKDMNENKFNVINNVYNKNNLNYKEFRDSIKDKVDFILVNCANACLNNFNTIPIVKNKGLLYNILQFGLMEKMERVLKGVNIENESL
;
A
#
# COMPACT_ATOMS: atom_id res chain seq x y z
N MET A 1 2.26 0.07 7.91
CA MET A 1 1.37 -0.14 6.75
C MET A 1 2.01 0.06 5.36
N PHE A 2 2.77 -0.93 4.85
CA PHE A 2 2.99 -1.12 3.39
C PHE A 2 3.13 -2.61 3.08
N GLY A 3 2.65 -3.05 1.92
CA GLY A 3 2.91 -4.38 1.35
C GLY A 3 1.84 -5.43 1.63
N TYR A 4 0.60 -5.02 1.90
CA TYR A 4 -0.52 -5.93 2.16
C TYR A 4 -1.27 -6.34 0.89
N VAL A 5 -1.16 -5.55 -0.18
CA VAL A 5 -1.90 -5.79 -1.43
C VAL A 5 -1.09 -6.72 -2.33
N THR A 6 -1.27 -8.03 -2.14
CA THR A 6 -0.55 -9.08 -2.87
C THR A 6 -1.49 -9.96 -3.68
N PRO A 7 -1.07 -10.53 -4.82
CA PRO A 7 -1.88 -11.50 -5.53
C PRO A 7 -1.95 -12.84 -4.78
N CYS A 8 -3.07 -13.55 -4.91
CA CYS A 8 -3.15 -14.95 -4.48
C CYS A 8 -2.47 -15.83 -5.53
N LYS A 9 -1.26 -16.30 -5.21
CA LYS A 9 -0.38 -17.01 -6.14
C LYS A 9 -1.00 -18.28 -6.71
N MET A 10 -1.76 -19.03 -5.88
CA MET A 10 -2.39 -20.28 -6.29
C MET A 10 -3.52 -20.07 -7.30
N GLU A 11 -4.11 -18.88 -7.33
CA GLU A 11 -5.20 -18.50 -8.23
C GLU A 11 -4.71 -17.69 -9.46
N LEU A 12 -3.40 -17.54 -9.65
CA LEU A 12 -2.84 -16.81 -10.79
C LEU A 12 -2.56 -17.75 -11.97
N LYS A 13 -2.94 -17.32 -13.18
CA LYS A 13 -2.41 -17.94 -14.40
C LYS A 13 -0.92 -17.61 -14.51
N ILE A 14 -0.13 -18.53 -15.07
CA ILE A 14 1.33 -18.32 -15.28
C ILE A 14 1.62 -17.00 -16.00
N LYS A 15 0.81 -16.63 -17.01
CA LYS A 15 0.95 -15.36 -17.72
C LYS A 15 0.71 -14.12 -16.85
N GLU A 16 -0.18 -14.22 -15.86
CA GLU A 16 -0.51 -13.13 -14.93
C GLU A 16 0.56 -13.01 -13.86
N TYR A 17 1.05 -14.14 -13.37
CA TYR A 17 2.21 -14.20 -12.46
C TYR A 17 3.45 -13.56 -13.07
N GLU A 18 3.82 -13.93 -14.30
CA GLU A 18 4.98 -13.33 -14.98
C GLU A 18 4.78 -11.83 -15.27
N LYS A 19 3.54 -11.41 -15.57
CA LYS A 19 3.21 -9.98 -15.70
C LYS A 19 3.41 -9.24 -14.39
N PHE A 20 2.87 -9.75 -13.27
CA PHE A 20 3.03 -9.14 -11.96
C PHE A 20 4.51 -8.92 -11.63
N ARG A 21 5.35 -9.94 -11.86
CA ARG A 21 6.80 -9.83 -11.66
C ARG A 21 7.45 -8.80 -12.58
N ALA A 22 6.99 -8.71 -13.83
CA ALA A 22 7.48 -7.70 -14.77
C ALA A 22 7.13 -6.27 -14.35
N TYR A 23 5.94 -6.04 -13.77
CA TYR A 23 5.60 -4.74 -13.15
C TYR A 23 6.42 -4.48 -11.90
N TYR A 24 6.56 -5.45 -10.99
CA TYR A 24 7.35 -5.30 -9.77
C TYR A 24 8.82 -4.93 -10.08
N CYS A 25 9.45 -5.71 -10.97
CA CYS A 25 10.82 -5.43 -11.39
C CYS A 25 10.91 -4.15 -12.24
N GLY A 26 9.87 -3.83 -13.02
CA GLY A 26 9.73 -2.56 -13.73
C GLY A 26 9.73 -1.38 -12.78
N LEU A 27 8.89 -1.39 -11.74
CA LEU A 27 8.81 -0.37 -10.69
C LEU A 27 10.18 -0.20 -10.01
N CYS A 28 10.83 -1.31 -9.64
CA CYS A 28 12.17 -1.28 -9.03
C CYS A 28 13.20 -0.56 -9.93
N LYS A 29 13.12 -0.76 -11.24
CA LYS A 29 14.02 -0.12 -12.21
C LYS A 29 13.62 1.32 -12.51
N THR A 30 12.35 1.66 -12.47
CA THR A 30 11.87 3.04 -12.56
C THR A 30 12.33 3.85 -11.36
N ILE A 31 12.20 3.31 -10.14
CA ILE A 31 12.75 3.92 -8.92
C ILE A 31 14.26 4.15 -9.06
N LYS A 32 15.00 3.14 -9.55
CA LYS A 32 16.43 3.27 -9.85
C LYS A 32 16.73 4.45 -10.78
N LYS A 33 15.99 4.53 -11.87
CA LYS A 33 16.22 5.52 -12.94
C LYS A 33 15.96 6.94 -12.44
N ASP A 34 14.86 7.15 -11.72
CA ASP A 34 14.39 8.49 -11.37
C ASP A 34 14.98 8.98 -10.03
N TYR A 35 15.14 8.06 -9.07
CA TYR A 35 15.55 8.34 -7.70
C TYR A 35 16.84 7.62 -7.26
N GLY A 36 17.50 6.86 -8.14
CA GLY A 36 18.78 6.20 -7.82
C GLY A 36 18.65 4.87 -7.10
N GLU A 37 19.79 4.27 -6.76
CA GLU A 37 19.84 2.88 -6.26
C GLU A 37 19.22 2.69 -4.87
N LEU A 38 19.42 3.65 -3.96
CA LEU A 38 19.03 3.48 -2.57
C LEU A 38 17.50 3.40 -2.38
N PRO A 39 16.67 4.27 -2.98
CA PRO A 39 15.22 4.17 -2.82
C PRO A 39 14.59 2.88 -3.35
N ARG A 40 15.33 2.06 -4.11
CA ARG A 40 14.84 0.75 -4.58
C ARG A 40 14.50 -0.20 -3.43
N ILE A 41 15.12 -0.04 -2.26
CA ILE A 41 14.85 -0.90 -1.10
C ILE A 41 13.44 -0.71 -0.54
N THR A 42 12.78 0.40 -0.89
CA THR A 42 11.46 0.74 -0.36
C THR A 42 10.32 0.27 -1.26
N ILE A 43 10.63 -0.46 -2.33
CA ILE A 43 9.62 -1.05 -3.20
C ILE A 43 8.68 -1.98 -2.41
N ASN A 44 7.39 -1.85 -2.66
CA ASN A 44 6.37 -2.69 -2.03
C ASN A 44 5.29 -3.14 -3.03
N TYR A 45 4.45 -4.08 -2.60
CA TYR A 45 3.40 -4.63 -3.45
C TYR A 45 2.22 -3.67 -3.67
N ASP A 46 1.94 -2.77 -2.73
CA ASP A 46 0.86 -1.78 -2.87
C ASP A 46 1.13 -0.83 -4.04
N MET A 47 2.37 -0.34 -4.15
CA MET A 47 2.81 0.51 -5.27
C MET A 47 2.93 -0.27 -6.58
N THR A 48 3.21 -1.58 -6.50
CA THR A 48 3.16 -2.45 -7.67
C THR A 48 1.73 -2.61 -8.18
N PHE A 49 0.77 -2.84 -7.29
CA PHE A 49 -0.65 -2.86 -7.61
C PHE A 49 -1.10 -1.53 -8.21
N LEU A 50 -0.72 -0.39 -7.61
CA LEU A 50 -1.01 0.94 -8.16
C LEU A 50 -0.53 1.06 -9.60
N GLY A 51 0.73 0.70 -9.86
CA GLY A 51 1.31 0.73 -11.20
C GLY A 51 0.58 -0.18 -12.20
N ILE A 52 0.20 -1.39 -11.79
CA ILE A 52 -0.59 -2.31 -12.63
C ILE A 52 -1.97 -1.73 -12.92
N LEU A 53 -2.66 -1.22 -11.90
CA LEU A 53 -4.01 -0.68 -12.02
C LEU A 53 -4.03 0.51 -12.98
N LEU A 54 -3.19 1.51 -12.72
CA LEU A 54 -3.14 2.73 -13.52
C LEU A 54 -2.69 2.47 -14.95
N ASP A 55 -1.69 1.60 -15.15
CA ASP A 55 -1.31 1.19 -16.51
C ASP A 55 -2.51 0.55 -17.23
N SER A 56 -3.28 -0.28 -16.53
CA SER A 56 -4.44 -1.00 -17.08
C SER A 56 -5.60 -0.10 -17.53
N LEU A 57 -5.59 1.17 -17.14
CA LEU A 57 -6.53 2.20 -17.60
C LEU A 57 -6.12 2.85 -18.93
N GLU A 58 -4.90 2.57 -19.40
CA GLU A 58 -4.37 3.12 -20.64
C GLU A 58 -4.39 2.11 -21.79
N ASP A 59 -4.66 2.61 -22.99
CA ASP A 59 -4.66 1.81 -24.23
C ASP A 59 -3.24 1.56 -24.79
N ASN A 60 -2.21 2.13 -24.17
CA ASN A 60 -0.84 1.96 -24.63
C ASN A 60 -0.36 0.50 -24.48
N LYS A 61 0.45 0.08 -25.45
CA LYS A 61 1.11 -1.23 -25.42
C LYS A 61 2.32 -1.16 -24.49
N ASN A 62 2.45 -2.19 -23.65
CA ASN A 62 3.61 -2.33 -22.78
C ASN A 62 4.86 -2.72 -23.56
N THR A 63 5.96 -2.05 -23.25
CA THR A 63 7.29 -2.41 -23.75
C THR A 63 7.97 -3.31 -22.73
N PHE A 64 8.30 -4.53 -23.14
CA PHE A 64 8.98 -5.52 -22.30
C PHE A 64 10.46 -5.62 -22.68
N THR A 65 11.34 -5.57 -21.68
CA THR A 65 12.78 -5.77 -21.88
C THR A 65 13.33 -6.77 -20.87
N LYS A 66 14.50 -7.36 -21.17
CA LYS A 66 15.18 -8.31 -20.28
C LYS A 66 16.41 -7.65 -19.67
N VAL A 67 16.47 -7.59 -18.34
CA VAL A 67 17.57 -6.95 -17.60
C VAL A 67 18.13 -7.85 -16.51
N HIS A 68 19.39 -7.63 -16.15
CA HIS A 68 19.96 -8.23 -14.94
C HIS A 68 19.49 -7.45 -13.70
N CYS A 69 19.28 -8.19 -12.62
CA CYS A 69 19.03 -7.65 -11.29
C CYS A 69 20.23 -7.98 -10.40
N ILE A 70 20.66 -7.04 -9.57
CA ILE A 70 21.79 -7.27 -8.64
C ILE A 70 21.48 -8.44 -7.69
N ILE A 71 20.21 -8.57 -7.28
CA ILE A 71 19.73 -9.67 -6.42
C ILE A 71 19.64 -10.99 -7.19
N HIS A 72 19.45 -10.93 -8.52
CA HIS A 72 19.30 -12.12 -9.37
C HIS A 72 20.24 -12.00 -10.58
N PRO A 73 21.56 -12.15 -10.38
CA PRO A 73 22.56 -11.86 -11.41
C PRO A 73 22.57 -12.91 -12.53
N ILE A 74 22.13 -14.15 -12.26
CA ILE A 74 22.25 -15.29 -13.19
C ILE A 74 21.17 -15.25 -14.28
N LYS A 75 19.91 -15.01 -13.92
CA LYS A 75 18.78 -15.03 -14.86
C LYS A 75 18.27 -13.61 -15.11
N LYS A 76 18.26 -13.19 -16.38
CA LYS A 76 17.62 -11.93 -16.77
C LYS A 76 16.13 -11.98 -16.42
N LYS A 77 15.64 -10.92 -15.78
CA LYS A 77 14.22 -10.73 -15.47
C LYS A 77 13.58 -9.92 -16.59
N VAL A 78 12.36 -10.30 -16.97
CA VAL A 78 11.51 -9.48 -17.84
C VAL A 78 10.99 -8.31 -17.01
N ILE A 79 11.05 -7.11 -17.56
CA ILE A 79 10.54 -5.89 -16.92
C ILE A 79 9.69 -5.10 -17.90
N ILE A 80 8.77 -4.31 -17.35
CA ILE A 80 8.08 -3.25 -18.09
C ILE A 80 8.92 -1.98 -18.02
N THR A 81 9.09 -1.32 -19.16
CA THR A 81 9.85 -0.06 -19.30
C THR A 81 9.02 1.00 -20.00
N ASN A 82 9.42 2.27 -19.84
CA ASN A 82 8.76 3.42 -20.48
C ASN A 82 7.25 3.47 -20.18
N ASN A 83 6.91 3.35 -18.91
CA ASN A 83 5.53 3.27 -18.44
C ASN A 83 5.26 4.42 -17.45
N GLU A 84 4.32 5.30 -17.80
CA GLU A 84 4.00 6.49 -16.99
C GLU A 84 3.34 6.13 -15.66
N ALA A 85 2.52 5.07 -15.61
CA ALA A 85 1.93 4.59 -14.37
C ALA A 85 3.00 4.08 -13.39
N LEU A 86 4.06 3.43 -13.88
CA LEU A 86 5.20 3.04 -13.06
C LEU A 86 6.03 4.25 -12.56
N LYS A 87 6.10 5.34 -13.32
CA LYS A 87 6.73 6.59 -12.85
C LYS A 87 5.89 7.27 -11.76
N TYR A 88 4.57 7.26 -11.92
CA TYR A 88 3.66 7.76 -10.89
C TYR A 88 3.75 6.94 -9.61
N ALA A 89 3.73 5.60 -9.73
CA ALA A 89 3.90 4.70 -8.61
C ALA A 89 5.28 4.82 -7.96
N SER A 90 6.36 5.03 -8.74
CA SER A 90 7.71 5.23 -8.17
C SER A 90 7.79 6.49 -7.32
N PHE A 91 7.14 7.58 -7.75
CA PHE A 91 7.05 8.82 -6.98
C PHE A 91 6.35 8.60 -5.63
N PHE A 92 5.13 8.03 -5.62
CA PHE A 92 4.41 7.78 -4.37
C PHE A 92 5.11 6.75 -3.49
N ASN A 93 5.77 5.75 -4.07
CA ASN A 93 6.58 4.80 -3.33
C ASN A 93 7.67 5.52 -2.52
N VAL A 94 8.44 6.40 -3.16
CA VAL A 94 9.51 7.16 -2.49
C VAL A 94 8.95 8.17 -1.50
N ALA A 95 7.91 8.92 -1.88
CA ALA A 95 7.28 9.92 -1.00
C ALA A 95 6.71 9.29 0.28
N LEU A 96 5.91 8.24 0.16
CA LEU A 96 5.30 7.58 1.31
C LEU A 96 6.35 6.87 2.18
N SER A 97 7.41 6.31 1.57
CA SER A 97 8.53 5.73 2.32
C SER A 97 9.30 6.77 3.13
N TYR A 98 9.46 7.98 2.59
CA TYR A 98 10.08 9.09 3.33
C TYR A 98 9.26 9.46 4.56
N TYR A 99 7.95 9.65 4.39
CA TYR A 99 7.08 10.02 5.51
C TYR A 99 6.96 8.92 6.57
N LYS A 100 6.99 7.64 6.17
CA LYS A 100 7.07 6.53 7.12
C LYS A 100 8.37 6.56 7.93
N LEU A 101 9.51 6.90 7.29
CA LEU A 101 10.78 7.06 8.01
C LEU A 101 10.77 8.29 8.91
N LEU A 102 10.04 9.35 8.54
CA LEU A 102 9.86 10.52 9.39
C LEU A 102 9.10 10.18 10.67
N ASP A 103 8.02 9.45 10.53
CA ASP A 103 7.16 9.05 11.64
C ASP A 103 7.91 8.18 12.66
N ASN A 104 8.63 7.17 12.18
CA ASN A 104 9.48 6.32 13.03
C ASN A 104 10.58 7.09 13.79
N ILE A 105 10.96 8.31 13.37
CA ILE A 105 11.88 9.16 14.14
C ILE A 105 11.17 9.79 15.32
N GLU A 106 10.00 10.37 15.07
CA GLU A 106 9.23 11.11 16.08
C GLU A 106 8.77 10.17 17.20
N ASP A 107 8.47 8.91 16.87
CA ASP A 107 8.04 7.90 17.84
C ASP A 107 9.20 7.25 18.62
N ASP A 108 10.29 6.86 17.94
CA ASP A 108 11.36 6.04 18.56
C ASP A 108 12.64 6.85 18.93
N ASN A 109 12.66 8.18 18.78
CA ASN A 109 13.84 9.06 19.01
C ASN A 109 15.15 8.55 18.36
N SER A 110 15.05 7.77 17.28
CA SER A 110 16.20 7.00 16.76
C SER A 110 17.05 7.82 15.79
N ILE A 111 18.37 7.90 16.05
CA ILE A 111 19.32 8.71 15.26
C ILE A 111 19.43 8.21 13.80
N LYS A 112 19.26 6.91 13.56
CA LYS A 112 19.41 6.27 12.24
C LYS A 112 18.29 6.64 11.26
N SER A 113 17.05 6.67 11.72
CA SER A 113 15.89 7.05 10.91
C SER A 113 15.99 8.54 10.52
N ASN A 114 16.52 9.38 11.41
CA ASN A 114 16.75 10.82 11.21
C ASN A 114 17.67 11.18 10.04
N ILE A 115 18.70 10.37 9.83
CA ILE A 115 19.61 10.53 8.68
C ILE A 115 18.94 10.03 7.39
N SER A 116 18.22 8.91 7.48
CA SER A 116 17.56 8.28 6.33
C SER A 116 16.42 9.10 5.74
N SER A 117 15.64 9.79 6.58
CA SER A 117 14.56 10.66 6.12
C SER A 117 15.11 11.88 5.37
N LYS A 118 16.04 12.63 5.97
CA LYS A 118 16.71 13.78 5.32
C LYS A 118 17.32 13.41 3.96
N PHE A 119 17.84 12.19 3.85
CA PHE A 119 18.36 11.68 2.59
C PHE A 119 17.25 11.48 1.54
N LEU A 120 16.12 10.85 1.92
CA LEU A 120 14.98 10.65 1.01
C LEU A 120 14.31 11.97 0.59
N LYS A 121 14.34 13.00 1.44
CA LYS A 121 13.86 14.36 1.13
C LYS A 121 14.49 14.92 -0.15
N LYS A 122 15.79 14.68 -0.38
CA LYS A 122 16.52 15.14 -1.58
C LYS A 122 15.94 14.57 -2.89
N TYR A 123 15.33 13.39 -2.84
CA TYR A 123 14.76 12.72 -4.01
C TYR A 123 13.35 13.21 -4.34
N ILE A 124 12.62 13.69 -3.34
CA ILE A 124 11.23 14.15 -3.46
C ILE A 124 11.18 15.59 -4.00
N HIS A 125 12.18 16.42 -3.71
CA HIS A 125 12.23 17.83 -4.15
C HIS A 125 12.91 18.06 -5.52
N LYS A 126 13.02 17.06 -6.39
CA LYS A 126 13.49 17.29 -7.77
C LYS A 126 12.40 18.01 -8.57
N ASP A 127 12.57 19.33 -8.72
CA ASP A 127 11.87 20.32 -9.57
C ASP A 127 10.78 19.77 -10.50
N ASN A 128 9.54 19.64 -10.00
CA ASN A 128 8.36 19.56 -10.85
C ASN A 128 7.12 20.04 -10.10
N ASN A 129 6.45 21.09 -10.60
CA ASN A 129 5.28 21.71 -9.96
C ASN A 129 4.11 20.74 -9.75
N LEU A 130 3.98 19.70 -10.59
CA LEU A 130 2.96 18.66 -10.42
C LEU A 130 3.18 17.82 -9.15
N PHE A 131 4.44 17.54 -8.81
CA PHE A 131 4.78 16.75 -7.63
C PHE A 131 4.60 17.53 -6.34
N GLU A 132 4.74 18.85 -6.37
CA GLU A 132 4.54 19.70 -5.19
C GLU A 132 3.12 19.58 -4.62
N LYS A 133 2.10 19.62 -5.49
CA LYS A 133 0.71 19.39 -5.08
C LYS A 133 0.51 18.03 -4.41
N HIS A 134 1.08 16.97 -4.99
CA HIS A 134 0.98 15.62 -4.44
C HIS A 134 1.71 15.51 -3.09
N ILE A 135 2.91 16.10 -2.96
CA ILE A 135 3.67 16.15 -1.71
C ILE A 135 2.83 16.83 -0.62
N HIS A 136 2.25 18.00 -0.92
CA HIS A 136 1.43 18.73 0.02
C HIS A 136 0.19 17.93 0.46
N THR A 137 -0.49 17.23 -0.45
CA THR A 137 -1.63 16.37 -0.08
C THR A 137 -1.20 15.17 0.77
N VAL A 138 -0.07 14.53 0.45
CA VAL A 138 0.49 13.44 1.27
C VAL A 138 0.83 13.94 2.67
N ASP A 139 1.57 15.04 2.76
CA ASP A 139 1.98 15.67 4.02
C ASP A 139 0.80 16.00 4.92
N ASN A 140 -0.21 16.68 4.37
CA ASN A 140 -1.40 17.06 5.12
C ASN A 140 -2.22 15.84 5.55
N SER A 141 -2.37 14.84 4.69
CA SER A 141 -3.15 13.64 5.03
C SER A 141 -2.49 12.86 6.16
N LEU A 142 -1.16 12.72 6.12
CA LEU A 142 -0.40 12.02 7.17
C LEU A 142 -0.36 12.83 8.47
N LYS A 143 -0.14 14.16 8.42
CA LYS A 143 -0.25 15.02 9.60
C LYS A 143 -1.62 14.94 10.25
N ASN A 144 -2.69 14.93 9.45
CA ASN A 144 -4.04 14.77 9.96
C ASN A 144 -4.25 13.40 10.60
N LEU A 145 -3.72 12.33 9.99
CA LEU A 145 -3.71 10.99 10.59
C LEU A 145 -3.02 11.00 11.96
N TYR A 146 -1.77 11.46 12.04
CA TYR A 146 -1.02 11.50 13.30
C TYR A 146 -1.70 12.35 14.38
N ASN A 147 -2.25 13.52 13.99
CA ASN A 147 -3.02 14.35 14.91
C ASN A 147 -4.29 13.64 15.39
N CYS A 148 -4.93 12.86 14.51
CA CYS A 148 -6.12 12.11 14.84
C CYS A 148 -5.82 10.96 15.80
N GLU A 149 -4.72 10.23 15.57
CA GLU A 149 -4.21 9.15 16.41
C GLU A 149 -3.77 9.66 17.80
N LYS A 150 -3.05 10.78 17.87
CA LYS A 150 -2.70 11.42 19.15
C LYS A 150 -3.93 11.87 19.94
N ASN A 151 -4.96 12.34 19.24
CA ASN A 151 -6.22 12.81 19.83
C ASN A 151 -7.38 11.82 19.59
N TYR A 152 -7.14 10.52 19.77
CA TYR A 152 -8.13 9.48 19.43
C TYR A 152 -9.34 9.41 20.39
N LYS A 153 -9.26 10.03 21.58
CA LYS A 153 -10.31 9.94 22.60
C LYS A 153 -11.65 10.46 22.06
N GLY A 154 -12.69 9.64 22.17
CA GLY A 154 -14.04 9.97 21.68
C GLY A 154 -14.27 9.72 20.19
N LYS A 155 -13.24 9.30 19.44
CA LYS A 155 -13.35 8.98 18.02
C LYS A 155 -13.59 7.49 17.80
N ASN A 156 -14.28 7.18 16.71
CA ASN A 156 -14.42 5.83 16.22
C ASN A 156 -13.31 5.47 15.22
N ILE A 157 -13.24 4.19 14.86
CA ILE A 157 -12.21 3.66 13.96
C ILE A 157 -12.30 4.23 12.53
N ASP A 158 -13.49 4.61 12.08
CA ASP A 158 -13.73 5.17 10.75
C ASP A 158 -13.20 6.59 10.66
N GLU A 159 -13.36 7.40 11.72
CA GLU A 159 -12.81 8.76 11.79
C GLU A 159 -11.28 8.77 11.72
N ILE A 160 -10.62 7.81 12.38
CA ILE A 160 -9.15 7.72 12.37
C ILE A 160 -8.66 7.18 11.02
N SER A 161 -9.22 6.05 10.56
CA SER A 161 -8.84 5.42 9.29
C SER A 161 -9.18 6.26 8.06
N HIS A 162 -10.11 7.22 8.17
CA HIS A 162 -10.48 8.14 7.09
C HIS A 162 -9.26 8.84 6.48
N HIS A 163 -8.27 9.26 7.28
CA HIS A 163 -7.14 10.03 6.76
C HIS A 163 -6.26 9.21 5.81
N PHE A 164 -5.97 7.94 6.15
CA PHE A 164 -5.21 7.06 5.27
C PHE A 164 -6.03 6.53 4.09
N ALA A 165 -7.34 6.31 4.31
CA ALA A 165 -8.30 5.99 3.26
C ALA A 165 -8.37 7.11 2.21
N HIS A 166 -8.56 8.35 2.65
CA HIS A 166 -8.60 9.53 1.79
C HIS A 166 -7.31 9.68 0.99
N LEU A 167 -6.15 9.52 1.62
CA LEU A 167 -4.85 9.57 0.95
C LEU A 167 -4.78 8.55 -0.19
N THR A 168 -5.17 7.31 0.06
CA THR A 168 -5.14 6.23 -0.94
C THR A 168 -6.15 6.50 -2.07
N GLY A 169 -7.36 6.96 -1.75
CA GLY A 169 -8.36 7.39 -2.73
C GLY A 169 -7.86 8.54 -3.61
N TYR A 170 -7.20 9.53 -3.00
CA TYR A 170 -6.56 10.64 -3.73
C TYR A 170 -5.48 10.13 -4.70
N ILE A 171 -4.58 9.25 -4.25
CA ILE A 171 -3.49 8.72 -5.09
C ILE A 171 -4.05 8.01 -6.32
N LEU A 172 -5.06 7.16 -6.17
CA LEU A 172 -5.63 6.42 -7.30
C LEU A 172 -6.41 7.32 -8.26
N SER A 173 -7.12 8.32 -7.75
CA SER A 173 -7.96 9.22 -8.56
C SER A 173 -7.21 10.40 -9.18
N SER A 174 -5.99 10.70 -8.72
CA SER A 174 -5.23 11.88 -9.16
C SER A 174 -4.21 11.61 -10.25
N TYR A 175 -4.20 10.41 -10.84
CA TYR A 175 -3.24 10.07 -11.88
C TYR A 175 -3.48 10.83 -13.19
N LYS A 176 -4.70 10.75 -13.72
CA LYS A 176 -5.18 11.41 -14.94
C LYS A 176 -6.66 11.72 -14.77
N ASP A 177 -7.18 12.61 -15.60
CA ASP A 177 -8.59 12.99 -15.58
C ASP A 177 -9.44 11.98 -16.35
N PHE A 178 -9.80 10.89 -15.66
CA PHE A 178 -10.70 9.87 -16.19
C PHE A 178 -12.17 10.20 -15.85
N SER A 179 -13.10 9.88 -16.74
CA SER A 179 -14.54 10.07 -16.48
C SER A 179 -15.07 9.26 -15.28
N PHE A 180 -14.37 8.19 -14.89
CA PHE A 180 -14.67 7.32 -13.76
C PHE A 180 -13.78 7.58 -12.53
N LYS A 181 -13.27 8.81 -12.39
CA LYS A 181 -12.41 9.23 -11.29
C LYS A 181 -13.01 8.96 -9.90
N ASP A 182 -14.31 9.11 -9.74
CA ASP A 182 -14.99 8.83 -8.47
C ASP A 182 -14.94 7.35 -8.09
N SER A 183 -15.09 6.44 -9.06
CA SER A 183 -14.91 5.01 -8.82
C SER A 183 -13.47 4.68 -8.41
N LEU A 184 -12.47 5.34 -9.01
CA LEU A 184 -11.07 5.21 -8.58
C LEU A 184 -10.84 5.72 -7.17
N TYR A 185 -11.44 6.87 -6.82
CA TYR A 185 -11.35 7.44 -5.48
C TYR A 185 -11.94 6.48 -4.44
N TRP A 186 -13.15 5.95 -4.67
CA TRP A 186 -13.81 5.05 -3.74
C TRP A 186 -13.15 3.66 -3.68
N LEU A 187 -12.57 3.17 -4.78
CA LEU A 187 -11.72 1.99 -4.75
C LEU A 187 -10.53 2.23 -3.82
N GLY A 188 -9.77 3.32 -4.03
CA GLY A 188 -8.62 3.65 -3.21
C GLY A 188 -8.99 3.95 -1.76
N TYR A 189 -10.12 4.59 -1.51
CA TYR A 189 -10.61 4.89 -0.16
C TYR A 189 -10.83 3.61 0.65
N ASN A 190 -11.60 2.67 0.09
CA ASN A 190 -11.87 1.40 0.76
C ASN A 190 -10.60 0.55 0.90
N LEU A 191 -9.70 0.60 -0.10
CA LEU A 191 -8.44 -0.14 -0.04
C LEU A 191 -7.52 0.44 1.03
N GLY A 192 -7.42 1.77 1.14
CA GLY A 192 -6.64 2.45 2.17
C GLY A 192 -7.17 2.13 3.56
N LYS A 193 -8.49 2.19 3.77
CA LYS A 193 -9.12 1.76 5.02
C LYS A 193 -8.80 0.30 5.33
N TRP A 194 -8.91 -0.60 4.35
CA TRP A 194 -8.56 -2.00 4.51
C TRP A 194 -7.09 -2.18 4.95
N ILE A 195 -6.14 -1.52 4.28
CA ILE A 195 -4.70 -1.55 4.62
C ILE A 195 -4.46 -1.05 6.04
N TYR A 196 -5.08 0.06 6.41
CA TYR A 196 -4.91 0.67 7.74
C TYR A 196 -5.36 -0.30 8.85
N ILE A 197 -6.53 -0.91 8.68
CA ILE A 197 -7.12 -1.79 9.70
C ILE A 197 -6.39 -3.13 9.78
N ILE A 198 -6.03 -3.74 8.66
CA ILE A 198 -5.37 -5.05 8.67
C ILE A 198 -3.96 -4.94 9.26
N ASP A 199 -3.22 -3.86 8.98
CA ASP A 199 -1.89 -3.63 9.55
C ASP A 199 -1.97 -3.37 11.06
N ALA A 200 -2.95 -2.59 11.52
CA ALA A 200 -3.20 -2.44 12.96
C ALA A 200 -3.57 -3.78 13.63
N PHE A 201 -4.22 -4.72 12.94
CA PHE A 201 -4.49 -6.04 13.51
C PHE A 201 -3.26 -6.96 13.47
N ASP A 202 -2.45 -6.92 12.40
CA ASP A 202 -1.22 -7.70 12.24
C ASP A 202 -0.19 -7.29 13.32
N ASP A 203 -0.06 -5.99 13.60
CA ASP A 203 0.86 -5.43 14.59
C ASP A 203 0.28 -5.39 16.03
N LEU A 204 -0.97 -5.84 16.25
CA LEU A 204 -1.69 -5.69 17.53
C LEU A 204 -0.92 -6.24 18.74
N GLU A 205 -0.31 -7.42 18.62
CA GLU A 205 0.46 -8.03 19.72
C GLU A 205 1.68 -7.19 20.08
N LYS A 206 2.41 -6.78 19.04
CA LYS A 206 3.64 -6.01 19.17
C LYS A 206 3.36 -4.64 19.79
N ASP A 207 2.34 -3.93 19.29
CA ASP A 207 2.01 -2.59 19.76
C ASP A 207 1.51 -2.60 21.21
N MET A 208 0.71 -3.61 21.60
CA MET A 208 0.30 -3.79 23.00
C MET A 208 1.50 -4.05 23.91
N ASN A 209 2.47 -4.84 23.47
CA ASN A 209 3.68 -5.14 24.25
C ASN A 209 4.64 -3.94 24.34
N GLU A 210 4.76 -3.14 23.28
CA GLU A 210 5.62 -1.95 23.22
C GLU A 210 4.93 -0.69 23.80
N ASN A 211 3.67 -0.78 24.24
CA ASN A 211 2.82 0.36 24.62
C ASN A 211 2.73 1.44 23.54
N LYS A 212 2.76 1.02 22.26
CA LYS A 212 2.57 1.90 21.12
C LYS A 212 1.09 2.10 20.82
N PHE A 213 0.78 3.21 20.16
CA PHE A 213 -0.59 3.45 19.73
C PHE A 213 -1.00 2.38 18.70
N ASN A 214 -2.16 1.76 18.93
CA ASN A 214 -2.78 0.85 18.00
C ASN A 214 -4.28 1.15 17.95
N VAL A 215 -4.79 1.52 16.78
CA VAL A 215 -6.18 1.99 16.65
C VAL A 215 -7.20 0.99 17.17
N ILE A 216 -6.98 -0.32 16.99
CA ILE A 216 -7.91 -1.37 17.43
C ILE A 216 -7.89 -1.46 18.95
N ASN A 217 -6.70 -1.51 19.56
CA ASN A 217 -6.53 -1.53 21.02
C ASN A 217 -7.13 -0.26 21.66
N ASN A 218 -6.72 0.92 21.21
CA ASN A 218 -7.12 2.19 21.81
C ASN A 218 -8.61 2.51 21.65
N VAL A 219 -9.23 2.13 20.52
CA VAL A 219 -10.65 2.39 20.28
C VAL A 219 -11.53 1.35 20.98
N TYR A 220 -11.15 0.06 21.01
CA TYR A 220 -12.05 -1.01 21.47
C TYR A 220 -11.69 -1.68 22.79
N ASN A 221 -10.43 -1.68 23.24
CA ASN A 221 -10.01 -2.37 24.46
C ASN A 221 -10.30 -1.55 25.74
N LYS A 222 -11.58 -1.28 26.03
CA LYS A 222 -11.98 -0.44 27.17
C LYS A 222 -11.74 -1.08 28.55
N ASN A 223 -11.65 -2.41 28.59
CA ASN A 223 -11.46 -3.17 29.82
C ASN A 223 -9.98 -3.54 30.08
N ASN A 224 -9.04 -3.04 29.25
CA ASN A 224 -7.62 -3.36 29.33
C ASN A 224 -7.34 -4.88 29.36
N LEU A 225 -8.04 -5.63 28.51
CA LEU A 225 -7.82 -7.05 28.33
C LEU A 225 -6.40 -7.31 27.82
N ASN A 226 -5.83 -8.46 28.18
CA ASN A 226 -4.56 -8.89 27.59
C ASN A 226 -4.74 -9.23 26.10
N TYR A 227 -3.63 -9.31 25.35
CA TYR A 227 -3.65 -9.54 23.91
C TYR A 227 -4.54 -10.71 23.49
N LYS A 228 -4.39 -11.88 24.13
CA LYS A 228 -5.08 -13.10 23.72
C LYS A 228 -6.60 -12.97 23.87
N GLU A 229 -7.05 -12.51 25.04
CA GLU A 229 -8.48 -12.29 25.30
C GLU A 229 -9.05 -11.20 24.40
N PHE A 230 -8.31 -10.09 24.22
CA PHE A 230 -8.76 -8.98 23.40
C PHE A 230 -8.87 -9.37 21.93
N ARG A 231 -7.84 -10.01 21.38
CA ARG A 231 -7.79 -10.49 20.00
C ARG A 231 -8.98 -11.39 19.68
N ASP A 232 -9.27 -12.37 20.54
CA ASP A 232 -10.38 -13.30 20.33
C ASP A 232 -11.73 -12.57 20.40
N SER A 233 -11.87 -11.58 21.28
CA SER A 233 -13.10 -10.78 21.40
C SER A 233 -13.35 -9.83 20.23
N ILE A 234 -12.30 -9.34 19.56
CA ILE A 234 -12.39 -8.29 18.54
C ILE A 234 -12.30 -8.82 17.10
N LYS A 235 -11.80 -10.06 16.92
CA LYS A 235 -11.53 -10.68 15.61
C LYS A 235 -12.71 -10.58 14.65
N ASP A 236 -13.90 -11.01 15.06
CA ASP A 236 -15.08 -11.06 14.16
C ASP A 236 -15.51 -9.67 13.71
N LYS A 237 -15.35 -8.66 14.58
CA LYS A 237 -15.64 -7.27 14.24
C LYS A 237 -14.65 -6.73 13.20
N VAL A 238 -13.37 -7.04 13.36
CA VAL A 238 -12.31 -6.64 12.41
C VAL A 238 -12.51 -7.33 11.08
N ASP A 239 -12.82 -8.64 11.10
CA ASP A 239 -13.13 -9.41 9.90
C ASP A 239 -14.30 -8.77 9.12
N PHE A 240 -15.41 -8.46 9.80
CA PHE A 240 -16.55 -7.79 9.19
C PHE A 240 -16.18 -6.44 8.53
N ILE A 241 -15.37 -5.62 9.20
CA ILE A 241 -14.90 -4.33 8.65
C ILE A 241 -14.06 -4.56 7.38
N LEU A 242 -13.12 -5.49 7.44
CA LEU A 242 -12.22 -5.80 6.33
C LEU A 242 -12.98 -6.39 5.13
N VAL A 243 -13.91 -7.32 5.35
CA VAL A 243 -14.76 -7.90 4.30
C VAL A 243 -15.56 -6.81 3.60
N ASN A 244 -16.17 -5.89 4.36
CA ASN A 244 -16.92 -4.78 3.78
C ASN A 244 -16.04 -3.85 2.93
N CYS A 245 -14.83 -3.54 3.40
CA CYS A 245 -13.89 -2.73 2.64
C CYS A 245 -13.45 -3.45 1.35
N ALA A 246 -13.12 -4.75 1.43
CA ALA A 246 -12.72 -5.55 0.27
C ALA A 246 -13.85 -5.66 -0.78
N ASN A 247 -15.09 -5.91 -0.33
CA ASN A 247 -16.26 -5.93 -1.19
C ASN A 247 -16.50 -4.57 -1.87
N ALA A 248 -16.38 -3.47 -1.12
CA ALA A 248 -16.49 -2.13 -1.68
C ALA A 248 -15.39 -1.81 -2.69
N CYS A 249 -14.16 -2.29 -2.48
CA CYS A 249 -13.08 -2.19 -3.47
C CYS A 249 -13.45 -2.90 -4.76
N LEU A 250 -13.91 -4.15 -4.66
CA LEU A 250 -14.25 -4.96 -5.84
C LEU A 250 -15.46 -4.39 -6.60
N ASN A 251 -16.47 -3.89 -5.89
CA ASN A 251 -17.63 -3.26 -6.50
C ASN A 251 -17.23 -2.01 -7.31
N ASN A 252 -16.39 -1.14 -6.75
CA ASN A 252 -15.86 0.02 -7.48
C ASN A 252 -14.91 -0.38 -8.62
N PHE A 253 -14.14 -1.46 -8.46
CA PHE A 253 -13.32 -1.99 -9.57
C PHE A 253 -14.18 -2.43 -10.76
N ASN A 254 -15.31 -3.09 -10.49
CA ASN A 254 -16.20 -3.60 -11.53
C ASN A 254 -16.92 -2.51 -12.33
N THR A 255 -17.00 -1.27 -11.81
CA THR A 255 -17.56 -0.13 -12.56
C THR A 255 -16.56 0.56 -13.48
N ILE A 256 -15.26 0.28 -13.32
CA ILE A 256 -14.20 0.87 -14.13
C ILE A 256 -14.02 0.05 -15.43
N PRO A 257 -13.91 0.69 -16.61
CA PRO A 257 -13.83 0.00 -17.91
C PRO A 257 -12.44 -0.62 -18.18
N ILE A 258 -11.98 -1.52 -17.29
CA ILE A 258 -10.67 -2.16 -17.40
C ILE A 258 -10.73 -3.37 -18.34
N VAL A 259 -9.92 -3.33 -19.39
CA VAL A 259 -9.69 -4.46 -20.31
C VAL A 259 -8.30 -5.06 -20.10
N LYS A 260 -7.26 -4.22 -20.07
CA LYS A 260 -5.87 -4.63 -19.85
C LYS A 260 -5.71 -5.19 -18.43
N ASN A 261 -5.03 -6.34 -18.28
CA ASN A 261 -4.75 -7.04 -17.02
C ASN A 261 -5.93 -7.29 -16.06
N LYS A 262 -7.19 -7.28 -16.54
CA LYS A 262 -8.38 -7.45 -15.71
C LYS A 262 -8.31 -8.69 -14.78
N GLY A 263 -7.86 -9.83 -15.31
CA GLY A 263 -7.72 -11.07 -14.52
C GLY A 263 -6.70 -10.96 -13.37
N LEU A 264 -5.57 -10.30 -13.59
CA LEU A 264 -4.56 -10.06 -12.56
C LEU A 264 -5.08 -9.12 -11.47
N LEU A 265 -5.73 -8.02 -11.86
CA LEU A 265 -6.31 -7.07 -10.90
C LEU A 265 -7.45 -7.69 -10.10
N TYR A 266 -8.32 -8.47 -10.75
CA TYR A 266 -9.37 -9.23 -10.09
C TYR A 266 -8.78 -10.23 -9.09
N ASN A 267 -7.71 -10.96 -9.45
CA ASN A 267 -7.04 -11.87 -8.52
C ASN A 267 -6.54 -11.14 -7.27
N ILE A 268 -5.89 -9.98 -7.42
CA ILE A 268 -5.39 -9.20 -6.28
C ILE A 268 -6.54 -8.75 -5.37
N LEU A 269 -7.61 -8.18 -5.95
CA LEU A 269 -8.71 -7.60 -5.17
C LEU A 269 -9.65 -8.64 -4.56
N GLN A 270 -9.96 -9.72 -5.28
CA GLN A 270 -10.89 -10.76 -4.79
C GLN A 270 -10.18 -11.83 -3.97
N PHE A 271 -9.08 -12.40 -4.47
CA PHE A 271 -8.44 -13.55 -3.83
C PHE A 271 -7.28 -13.11 -2.93
N GLY A 272 -6.48 -12.14 -3.38
CA GLY A 272 -5.32 -11.65 -2.65
C GLY A 272 -5.65 -10.99 -1.32
N LEU A 273 -6.65 -10.09 -1.30
CA LEU A 273 -7.11 -9.46 -0.06
C LEU A 273 -7.68 -10.50 0.93
N MET A 274 -8.51 -11.43 0.45
CA MET A 274 -9.10 -12.49 1.28
C MET A 274 -8.03 -13.42 1.85
N GLU A 275 -7.05 -13.86 1.04
CA GLU A 275 -5.94 -14.69 1.51
C GLU A 275 -5.11 -13.97 2.59
N LYS A 276 -4.81 -12.67 2.40
CA LYS A 276 -4.08 -11.88 3.41
C LYS A 276 -4.90 -11.74 4.69
N MET A 277 -6.22 -11.49 4.60
CA MET A 277 -7.12 -11.43 5.76
C MET A 277 -7.12 -12.73 6.53
N GLU A 278 -7.33 -13.86 5.85
CA GLU A 278 -7.35 -15.17 6.50
C GLU A 278 -6.03 -15.47 7.21
N ARG A 279 -4.91 -15.17 6.56
CA ARG A 279 -3.58 -15.36 7.13
C ARG A 279 -3.39 -14.59 8.44
N VAL A 280 -3.71 -13.31 8.43
CA VAL A 280 -3.56 -12.39 9.57
C VAL A 280 -4.54 -12.74 10.69
N LEU A 281 -5.82 -12.97 10.36
CA LEU A 281 -6.87 -13.26 11.34
C LEU A 281 -6.75 -14.67 11.96
N LYS A 282 -6.23 -15.66 11.22
CA LYS A 282 -5.96 -17.00 11.76
C LYS A 282 -4.61 -17.09 12.49
N GLY A 283 -3.72 -16.11 12.34
CA GLY A 283 -2.37 -16.15 12.92
C GLY A 283 -1.47 -17.20 12.28
N VAL A 284 -1.75 -17.56 11.02
CA VAL A 284 -1.04 -18.63 10.31
C VAL A 284 0.15 -18.01 9.58
N ASN A 285 1.35 -18.14 10.14
CA ASN A 285 2.59 -17.85 9.42
C ASN A 285 2.93 -19.03 8.51
N ILE A 286 2.27 -19.13 7.36
CA ILE A 286 2.85 -19.90 6.24
C ILE A 286 3.93 -19.00 5.65
N GLU A 287 5.18 -19.37 5.90
CA GLU A 287 6.33 -18.84 5.18
C GLU A 287 6.07 -19.03 3.68
N ASN A 288 5.61 -17.99 3.01
CA ASN A 288 5.56 -17.99 1.55
C ASN A 288 7.01 -17.92 1.07
N GLU A 289 7.48 -19.03 0.50
CA GLU A 289 8.66 -19.05 -0.37
C GLU A 289 8.66 -17.80 -1.26
N SER A 290 9.68 -16.98 -1.04
CA SER A 290 9.92 -15.67 -1.65
C SER A 290 9.51 -15.57 -3.13
N LEU A 291 8.84 -14.47 -3.48
CA LEU A 291 8.51 -14.01 -4.85
C LEU A 291 9.76 -13.60 -5.67
#